data_AF-A0A8B8B902-F1
#
_entry.id   AF-A0A8B8B902-F1
#
_cell.length_a   1.000
_cell.length_b   1.000
_cell.length_c   1.000
_cell.angle_alpha   90.00
_cell.angle_beta   90.00
_cell.angle_gamma   90.00
#
_symmetry.space_group_name_H-M   'P 1'
#
loop_
_entity.id
_entity.type
_entity.pdbx_description
1 polymer ?
#
loop_
_entity_poly.entity_id
_entity_poly.type
_entity_poly.pdbx_seq_one_letter_code
_entity_poly.pdbx_strand_id
1 'polypeptide(L)'
;MKSPGVVLFLSILGLGDAISGTTCPDGAIQIIKECIGNSLPSVQPSQRSIESEIEILRKACRDSSVTKASDCVKNVMDKCQGFTDEEQNVQRLFSHENIRKIGSYFCTNFDLYVNNIRCVTSQHRAAINCSRPQMESFRRKIIANSPIEVMILSSCLSHQVMTECLLDPVYANCGGSAAMFLEEVSTLNRPPLCQPLTPKYKHLQSDDPNVNGANSVTSATTWLSILSLILLINI
;
A
#
# COMPACT_ATOMS: atom_id res chain seq x y z
N MET A 1 -27.18 75.02 17.21
CA MET A 1 -25.99 75.09 18.08
C MET A 1 -25.18 73.81 17.90
N LYS A 2 -23.86 73.97 17.72
CA LYS A 2 -22.77 72.98 17.67
C LYS A 2 -22.75 71.93 16.52
N SER A 3 -21.95 72.27 15.51
CA SER A 3 -20.94 71.38 14.89
C SER A 3 -19.55 71.77 15.47
N PRO A 4 -18.41 71.10 15.19
CA PRO A 4 -18.17 69.84 14.48
C PRO A 4 -17.16 68.90 15.22
N GLY A 5 -16.88 67.74 14.61
CA GLY A 5 -15.74 66.88 14.95
C GLY A 5 -15.50 65.85 13.85
N VAL A 6 -15.00 66.30 12.70
CA VAL A 6 -14.47 65.46 11.62
C VAL A 6 -13.00 65.21 11.89
N VAL A 7 -12.56 63.95 11.86
CA VAL A 7 -11.28 63.57 11.24
C VAL A 7 -11.50 62.32 10.39
N LEU A 8 -11.31 62.53 9.10
CA LEU A 8 -11.21 61.55 8.02
C LEU A 8 -9.71 61.17 7.83
N PHE A 9 -9.44 60.18 6.98
CA PHE A 9 -8.14 59.63 6.51
C PHE A 9 -7.61 58.45 7.34
N LEU A 10 -7.36 57.25 6.82
CA LEU A 10 -7.11 56.80 5.44
C LEU A 10 -7.76 55.43 5.17
N SER A 11 -8.46 55.37 4.04
CA SER A 11 -8.77 54.15 3.32
C SER A 11 -7.47 53.54 2.78
N ILE A 12 -7.09 52.36 3.26
CA ILE A 12 -6.24 51.45 2.49
C ILE A 12 -7.18 50.44 1.84
N LEU A 13 -7.40 50.67 0.55
CA LEU A 13 -7.76 49.62 -0.39
C LEU A 13 -6.62 48.60 -0.40
N GLY A 14 -6.85 47.48 0.26
CA GLY A 14 -6.13 46.23 0.12
C GLY A 14 -7.17 45.14 -0.09
N LEU A 15 -7.62 45.00 -1.34
CA LEU A 15 -8.34 43.80 -1.79
C LEU A 15 -7.45 42.58 -1.54
N GLY A 16 -8.04 41.55 -0.94
CA GLY A 16 -7.71 40.14 -1.12
C GLY A 16 -6.25 39.73 -0.95
N ASP A 17 -5.97 39.01 0.14
CA ASP A 17 -5.48 37.65 -0.06
C ASP A 17 -6.00 36.73 1.05
N ALA A 18 -6.44 35.57 0.62
CA ALA A 18 -7.13 34.58 1.39
C ALA A 18 -6.34 34.14 2.62
N ILE A 19 -7.05 33.88 3.72
CA ILE A 19 -6.64 32.88 4.71
C ILE A 19 -6.25 31.65 3.89
N SER A 20 -4.95 31.32 3.85
CA SER A 20 -4.40 30.26 2.99
C SER A 20 -5.28 29.03 3.09
N GLY A 21 -6.04 28.81 2.01
CA GLY A 21 -7.03 27.76 1.94
C GLY A 21 -6.36 26.42 2.14
N THR A 22 -7.08 25.52 2.79
CA THR A 22 -6.80 24.09 2.76
C THR A 22 -6.36 23.67 1.36
N THR A 23 -5.11 23.24 1.19
CA THR A 23 -4.53 22.94 -0.13
C THR A 23 -4.67 21.47 -0.52
N CYS A 24 -5.30 20.66 0.34
CA CYS A 24 -5.53 19.26 0.02
C CYS A 24 -6.47 19.15 -1.18
N PRO A 25 -6.03 18.49 -2.28
CA PRO A 25 -6.89 18.31 -3.43
C PRO A 25 -8.07 17.43 -3.04
N ASP A 26 -9.27 17.81 -3.49
CA ASP A 26 -10.46 17.00 -3.29
C ASP A 26 -10.23 15.58 -3.81
N GLY A 27 -10.49 14.57 -2.97
CA GLY A 27 -10.23 13.17 -3.30
C GLY A 27 -8.75 12.78 -3.30
N ALA A 28 -7.90 13.41 -2.49
CA ALA A 28 -6.48 13.10 -2.37
C ALA A 28 -6.19 11.60 -2.19
N ILE A 29 -6.99 10.91 -1.37
CA ILE A 29 -6.90 9.44 -1.22
C ILE A 29 -7.08 8.73 -2.58
N GLN A 30 -8.08 9.12 -3.38
CA GLN A 30 -8.32 8.51 -4.69
C GLN A 30 -7.19 8.78 -5.67
N ILE A 31 -6.64 10.00 -5.67
CA ILE A 31 -5.49 10.35 -6.52
C ILE A 31 -4.27 9.50 -6.13
N ILE A 32 -4.00 9.32 -4.83
CA ILE A 32 -2.91 8.44 -4.35
C ILE A 32 -3.15 6.99 -4.78
N LYS A 33 -4.39 6.50 -4.68
CA LYS A 33 -4.76 5.16 -5.17
C LYS A 33 -4.46 5.02 -6.66
N GLU A 34 -4.73 6.04 -7.47
CA GLU A 34 -4.40 6.06 -8.89
C GLU A 34 -2.89 6.13 -9.15
N CYS A 35 -2.12 6.91 -8.37
CA CYS A 35 -0.66 6.92 -8.43
C CYS A 35 -0.10 5.50 -8.25
N ILE A 36 -0.62 4.75 -7.27
CA ILE A 36 -0.19 3.38 -6.99
C ILE A 36 -0.73 2.40 -8.05
N GLY A 37 -2.01 2.49 -8.40
CA GLY A 37 -2.67 1.59 -9.34
C GLY A 37 -2.10 1.68 -10.76
N ASN A 38 -1.66 2.87 -11.18
CA ASN A 38 -1.04 3.09 -12.49
C ASN A 38 0.46 2.78 -12.52
N SER A 39 1.07 2.52 -11.36
CA SER A 39 2.51 2.22 -11.26
C SER A 39 2.90 0.85 -11.81
N LEU A 40 1.94 -0.08 -11.80
CA LEU A 40 2.08 -1.39 -12.41
C LEU A 40 1.03 -1.49 -13.51
N PRO A 41 1.37 -1.97 -14.71
CA PRO A 41 0.38 -2.21 -15.75
C PRO A 41 -0.77 -3.06 -15.17
N SER A 42 -2.02 -2.65 -15.37
CA SER A 42 -3.17 -3.44 -14.92
C SER A 42 -3.10 -4.83 -15.53
N VAL A 43 -2.89 -5.84 -14.69
CA VAL A 43 -2.77 -7.23 -15.12
C VAL A 43 -4.08 -7.94 -14.80
N GLN A 44 -4.83 -8.34 -15.84
CA GLN A 44 -6.00 -9.19 -15.64
C GLN A 44 -5.53 -10.59 -15.17
N PRO A 45 -5.91 -11.05 -13.96
CA PRO A 45 -5.37 -12.27 -13.35
C PRO A 45 -5.73 -13.58 -14.08
N SER A 46 -6.76 -13.56 -14.92
CA SER A 46 -7.37 -14.77 -15.49
C SER A 46 -6.68 -15.33 -16.74
N GLN A 47 -5.63 -14.68 -17.28
CA GLN A 47 -5.09 -15.03 -18.61
C GLN A 47 -3.56 -15.06 -18.77
N ARG A 48 -2.74 -14.90 -17.72
CA ARG A 48 -1.28 -14.84 -17.88
C ARG A 48 -0.51 -15.94 -17.14
N SER A 49 0.53 -16.43 -17.80
CA SER A 49 1.53 -17.30 -17.19
C SER A 49 2.42 -16.52 -16.22
N ILE A 50 3.05 -17.22 -15.28
CA ILE A 50 3.99 -16.65 -14.30
C ILE A 50 5.13 -15.89 -15.00
N GLU A 51 5.56 -16.38 -16.16
CA GLU A 51 6.62 -15.75 -16.96
C GLU A 51 6.22 -14.37 -17.47
N SER A 52 4.95 -14.18 -17.84
CA SER A 52 4.44 -12.87 -18.26
C SER A 52 4.42 -11.88 -17.10
N GLU A 53 4.08 -12.34 -15.88
CA GLU A 53 4.13 -11.50 -14.68
C GLU A 53 5.56 -11.06 -14.34
N ILE A 54 6.50 -12.01 -14.39
CA ILE A 54 7.92 -11.73 -14.18
C ILE A 54 8.40 -10.66 -15.16
N GLU A 55 8.06 -10.75 -16.44
CA GLU A 55 8.53 -9.76 -17.43
C GLU A 55 7.92 -8.37 -17.20
N ILE A 56 6.64 -8.29 -16.83
CA ILE A 56 6.01 -7.01 -16.46
C ILE A 56 6.72 -6.36 -15.28
N LEU A 57 6.95 -7.13 -14.21
CA LEU A 57 7.57 -6.62 -12.99
C LEU A 57 9.05 -6.26 -13.22
N ARG A 58 9.77 -7.04 -14.02
CA ARG A 58 11.13 -6.73 -14.46
C ARG A 58 11.17 -5.40 -15.22
N LYS A 59 10.23 -5.19 -16.15
CA LYS A 59 10.11 -3.93 -16.88
C LYS A 59 9.78 -2.77 -15.93
N ALA A 60 8.86 -2.95 -14.99
CA ALA A 60 8.53 -1.93 -14.00
C ALA A 60 9.75 -1.52 -13.15
N CYS A 61 10.63 -2.47 -12.81
CA CYS A 61 11.90 -2.18 -12.14
C CYS A 61 12.88 -1.40 -13.02
N ARG A 62 13.00 -1.76 -14.31
CA ARG A 62 13.88 -1.05 -15.26
C ARG A 62 13.41 0.38 -15.55
N ASP A 63 12.10 0.56 -15.72
CA ASP A 63 11.50 1.85 -16.11
C ASP A 63 11.23 2.78 -14.91
N SER A 64 11.66 2.36 -13.70
CA SER A 64 11.47 3.06 -12.43
C SER A 64 10.00 3.40 -12.14
N SER A 65 9.06 2.53 -12.54
CA SER A 65 7.62 2.81 -12.42
C SER A 65 7.18 2.96 -10.96
N VAL A 66 7.76 2.19 -10.03
CA VAL A 66 7.48 2.31 -8.59
C VAL A 66 8.02 3.63 -8.02
N THR A 67 9.16 4.12 -8.52
CA THR A 67 9.70 5.44 -8.14
C THR A 67 8.76 6.55 -8.60
N LYS A 68 8.28 6.50 -9.84
CA LYS A 68 7.28 7.45 -10.37
C LYS A 68 6.01 7.46 -9.52
N ALA A 69 5.58 6.28 -9.05
CA ALA A 69 4.45 6.16 -8.13
C ALA A 69 4.71 6.86 -6.80
N SER A 70 5.88 6.60 -6.20
CA SER A 70 6.31 7.25 -4.97
C SER A 70 6.35 8.77 -5.11
N ASP A 71 6.89 9.28 -6.22
CA ASP A 71 6.95 10.72 -6.51
C ASP A 71 5.55 11.32 -6.72
N CYS A 72 4.65 10.60 -7.38
CA CYS A 72 3.24 10.99 -7.52
C CYS A 72 2.55 11.10 -6.15
N VAL A 73 2.72 10.09 -5.29
CA VAL A 73 2.18 10.11 -3.91
C VAL A 73 2.77 11.25 -3.10
N LYS A 74 4.10 11.45 -3.18
CA LYS A 74 4.79 12.56 -2.52
C LYS A 74 4.19 13.90 -2.94
N ASN A 75 3.98 14.13 -4.23
CA ASN A 75 3.41 15.38 -4.73
C ASN A 75 1.98 15.64 -4.22
N VAL A 76 1.17 14.60 -4.03
CA VAL A 76 -0.17 14.75 -3.43
C VAL A 76 -0.05 15.08 -1.94
N MET A 77 0.80 14.36 -1.21
CA MET A 77 1.03 14.59 0.22
C MET A 77 1.61 15.99 0.49
N ASP A 78 2.56 16.46 -0.32
CA ASP A 78 3.19 17.79 -0.18
C ASP A 78 2.17 18.92 -0.41
N LYS A 79 1.14 18.69 -1.24
CA LYS A 79 0.02 19.63 -1.44
C LYS A 79 -1.07 19.49 -0.39
N CYS A 80 -1.25 18.30 0.17
CA CYS A 80 -2.26 18.03 1.18
C CYS A 80 -1.77 18.43 2.56
N GLN A 81 -1.84 19.75 2.82
CA GLN A 81 -1.51 20.40 4.08
C GLN A 81 -2.65 21.31 4.54
N GLY A 82 -2.76 21.55 5.84
CA GLY A 82 -3.73 22.49 6.42
C GLY A 82 -4.52 21.98 7.62
N PHE A 83 -4.08 20.92 8.30
CA PHE A 83 -4.71 20.31 9.47
C PHE A 83 -6.14 19.80 9.22
N THR A 84 -6.42 19.31 8.01
CA THR A 84 -7.73 18.74 7.66
C THR A 84 -7.82 17.25 8.02
N ASP A 85 -9.05 16.74 8.13
CA ASP A 85 -9.27 15.29 8.31
C ASP A 85 -8.71 14.49 7.13
N GLU A 86 -8.84 15.00 5.90
CA GLU A 86 -8.29 14.37 4.69
C GLU A 86 -6.76 14.29 4.75
N GLU A 87 -6.06 15.34 5.19
CA GLU A 87 -4.60 15.31 5.40
C GLU A 87 -4.22 14.24 6.42
N GLN A 88 -4.90 14.21 7.57
CA GLN A 88 -4.61 13.22 8.60
C GLN A 88 -4.84 11.80 8.08
N ASN A 89 -5.90 11.58 7.31
CA ASN A 89 -6.20 10.28 6.73
C ASN A 89 -5.15 9.86 5.69
N VAL A 90 -4.74 10.77 4.81
CA VAL A 90 -3.66 10.51 3.84
C VAL A 90 -2.37 10.11 4.55
N GLN A 91 -1.95 10.85 5.58
CA GLN A 91 -0.73 10.56 6.34
C GLN A 91 -0.80 9.26 7.15
N ARG A 92 -1.99 8.89 7.63
CA ARG A 92 -2.22 7.64 8.37
C ARG A 92 -2.21 6.41 7.46
N LEU A 93 -2.64 6.56 6.21
CA LEU A 93 -2.85 5.46 5.27
C LEU A 93 -1.66 5.24 4.33
N PHE A 94 -0.93 6.29 3.96
CA PHE A 94 0.09 6.24 2.93
C PHE A 94 1.42 6.82 3.39
N SER A 95 2.51 6.23 2.90
CA SER A 95 3.86 6.74 3.08
C SER A 95 4.62 6.63 1.76
N HIS A 96 4.95 7.77 1.17
CA HIS A 96 5.76 7.80 -0.06
C HIS A 96 7.11 7.09 0.17
N GLU A 97 7.67 7.22 1.38
CA GLU A 97 8.95 6.62 1.76
C GLU A 97 8.84 5.09 1.85
N ASN A 98 7.74 4.56 2.35
CA ASN A 98 7.48 3.12 2.35
C ASN A 98 7.37 2.60 0.91
N ILE A 99 6.61 3.27 0.04
CA ILE A 99 6.48 2.90 -1.38
C ILE A 99 7.86 2.89 -2.06
N ARG A 100 8.69 3.91 -1.80
CA ARG A 100 10.06 3.99 -2.32
C ARG A 100 10.91 2.83 -1.84
N LYS A 101 10.87 2.50 -0.54
CA LYS A 101 11.61 1.39 0.06
C LYS A 101 11.16 0.04 -0.52
N ILE A 102 9.86 -0.18 -0.69
CA ILE A 102 9.32 -1.40 -1.32
C ILE A 102 9.88 -1.53 -2.73
N GLY A 103 9.76 -0.48 -3.55
CA GLY A 103 10.26 -0.50 -4.93
C GLY A 103 11.75 -0.80 -4.99
N SER A 104 12.55 -0.11 -4.18
CA SER A 104 14.00 -0.33 -4.12
C SER A 104 14.34 -1.75 -3.67
N TYR A 105 13.73 -2.23 -2.58
CA TYR A 105 14.00 -3.56 -2.03
C TYR A 105 13.58 -4.66 -3.00
N PHE A 106 12.36 -4.57 -3.55
CA PHE A 106 11.82 -5.54 -4.50
C PHE A 106 12.68 -5.63 -5.75
N CYS A 107 13.05 -4.49 -6.34
CA CYS A 107 13.84 -4.47 -7.57
C CYS A 107 15.30 -4.87 -7.36
N THR A 108 15.90 -4.55 -6.20
CA THR A 108 17.25 -4.99 -5.85
C THR A 108 17.31 -6.50 -5.62
N ASN A 109 16.24 -7.07 -5.07
CA ASN A 109 16.14 -8.50 -4.73
C ASN A 109 15.24 -9.26 -5.71
N PHE A 110 15.08 -8.79 -6.95
CA PHE A 110 14.10 -9.31 -7.89
C PHE A 110 14.33 -10.80 -8.21
N ASP A 111 15.58 -11.27 -8.18
CA ASP A 111 15.90 -12.68 -8.41
C ASP A 111 15.32 -13.60 -7.32
N LEU A 112 15.19 -13.13 -6.06
CA LEU A 112 14.52 -13.90 -5.01
C LEU A 112 13.04 -14.10 -5.35
N TYR A 113 12.38 -13.10 -5.93
CA TYR A 113 11.01 -13.23 -6.42
C TYR A 113 10.94 -14.24 -7.57
N VAL A 114 11.80 -14.12 -8.59
CA VAL A 114 11.82 -15.02 -9.77
C VAL A 114 12.03 -16.48 -9.35
N ASN A 115 12.95 -16.73 -8.43
CA ASN A 115 13.29 -18.08 -7.99
C ASN A 115 12.18 -18.73 -7.15
N ASN A 116 11.39 -17.94 -6.42
CA ASN A 116 10.42 -18.46 -5.45
C ASN A 116 8.96 -18.32 -5.90
N ILE A 117 8.65 -17.54 -6.93
CA ILE A 117 7.27 -17.17 -7.26
C ILE A 117 6.38 -18.39 -7.56
N ARG A 118 6.92 -19.44 -8.18
CA ARG A 118 6.15 -20.67 -8.45
C ARG A 118 5.69 -21.34 -7.16
N CYS A 119 6.59 -21.47 -6.18
CA CYS A 119 6.27 -22.04 -4.88
C CYS A 119 5.33 -21.13 -4.08
N VAL A 120 5.62 -19.82 -4.02
CA VAL A 120 4.75 -18.87 -3.30
C VAL A 120 3.34 -18.89 -3.87
N THR A 121 3.20 -18.93 -5.20
CA THR A 121 1.91 -19.01 -5.88
C THR A 121 1.14 -20.29 -5.51
N SER A 122 1.80 -21.44 -5.37
CA SER A 122 1.12 -22.67 -4.96
C SER A 122 0.58 -22.60 -3.53
N GLN A 123 1.12 -21.71 -2.68
CA GLN A 123 0.63 -21.49 -1.32
C GLN A 123 -0.56 -20.53 -1.23
N HIS A 124 -0.92 -19.83 -2.32
CA HIS A 124 -2.00 -18.84 -2.30
C HIS A 124 -3.34 -19.39 -1.79
N ARG A 125 -3.69 -20.62 -2.15
CA ARG A 125 -4.94 -21.24 -1.70
C ARG A 125 -4.94 -21.45 -0.18
N ALA A 126 -3.84 -21.90 0.39
CA ALA A 126 -3.69 -22.09 1.83
C ALA A 126 -3.82 -20.75 2.56
N ALA A 127 -3.13 -19.72 2.06
CA ALA A 127 -3.17 -18.39 2.62
C ALA A 127 -4.57 -17.75 2.54
N ILE A 128 -5.29 -17.89 1.40
CA ILE A 128 -6.69 -17.45 1.24
C ILE A 128 -7.61 -18.16 2.23
N ASN A 129 -7.46 -19.47 2.39
CA ASN A 129 -8.29 -20.23 3.33
C ASN A 129 -8.08 -19.78 4.77
N CYS A 130 -6.82 -19.52 5.16
CA CYS A 130 -6.46 -19.01 6.48
C CYS A 130 -7.00 -17.60 6.71
N SER A 131 -6.92 -16.70 5.73
CA SER A 131 -7.32 -15.29 5.89
C SER A 131 -8.82 -15.04 5.70
N ARG A 132 -9.58 -16.01 5.18
CA ARG A 132 -11.01 -15.84 4.82
C ARG A 132 -11.87 -15.24 5.94
N PRO A 133 -11.83 -15.71 7.19
CA PRO A 133 -12.69 -15.15 8.25
C PRO A 133 -12.43 -13.66 8.48
N GLN A 134 -11.16 -13.24 8.41
CA GLN A 134 -10.77 -11.85 8.57
C GLN A 134 -11.16 -11.01 7.35
N MET A 135 -11.03 -11.55 6.13
CA MET A 135 -11.51 -10.90 4.90
C MET A 135 -13.01 -10.63 4.94
N GLU A 136 -13.80 -11.62 5.38
CA GLU A 136 -15.25 -11.49 5.50
C GLU A 136 -15.64 -10.49 6.60
N SER A 137 -14.90 -10.49 7.72
CA SER A 137 -15.06 -9.49 8.80
C SER A 137 -14.82 -8.07 8.28
N PHE A 138 -13.71 -7.84 7.57
CA PHE A 138 -13.39 -6.54 6.97
C PHE A 138 -14.44 -6.11 5.94
N ARG A 139 -14.83 -7.02 5.04
CA ARG A 139 -15.84 -6.74 4.01
C ARG A 139 -17.19 -6.33 4.62
N ARG A 140 -17.61 -6.97 5.72
CA ARG A 140 -18.85 -6.58 6.42
C ARG A 140 -18.77 -5.16 6.98
N LYS A 141 -17.62 -4.74 7.50
CA LYS A 141 -17.43 -3.38 8.03
C LYS A 141 -17.48 -2.31 6.94
N ILE A 142 -16.94 -2.60 5.75
CA ILE A 142 -17.05 -1.76 4.56
C ILE A 142 -18.52 -1.62 4.14
N ILE A 143 -19.22 -2.74 3.98
CA ILE A 143 -20.64 -2.74 3.56
C ILE A 143 -21.52 -1.99 4.57
N ALA A 144 -21.20 -2.09 5.86
CA ALA A 144 -21.89 -1.39 6.93
C ALA A 144 -21.55 0.11 7.03
N ASN A 145 -20.65 0.64 6.18
CA ASN A 145 -20.14 2.01 6.25
C ASN A 145 -19.69 2.40 7.67
N SER A 146 -18.87 1.52 8.27
CA SER A 146 -18.39 1.70 9.64
C SER A 146 -17.58 3.00 9.79
N PRO A 147 -17.50 3.58 11.00
CA PRO A 147 -16.67 4.75 11.25
C PRO A 147 -15.22 4.55 10.76
N ILE A 148 -14.57 5.63 10.31
CA ILE A 148 -13.25 5.57 9.68
C ILE A 148 -12.19 4.96 10.61
N GLU A 149 -12.28 5.19 11.92
CA GLU A 149 -11.38 4.59 12.91
C GLU A 149 -11.53 3.07 12.97
N VAL A 150 -12.76 2.57 12.89
CA VAL A 150 -13.07 1.14 12.85
C VAL A 150 -12.54 0.52 11.56
N MET A 151 -12.67 1.24 10.45
CA MET A 151 -12.15 0.84 9.15
C MET A 151 -10.63 0.74 9.16
N ILE A 152 -9.94 1.77 9.65
CA ILE A 152 -8.48 1.81 9.82
C ILE A 152 -7.98 0.65 10.67
N LEU A 153 -8.55 0.46 11.87
CA LEU A 153 -8.15 -0.64 12.77
C LEU A 153 -8.37 -2.00 12.12
N SER A 154 -9.49 -2.15 11.40
CA SER A 154 -9.78 -3.38 10.69
C SER A 154 -8.84 -3.62 9.51
N SER A 155 -8.38 -2.58 8.81
CA SER A 155 -7.36 -2.68 7.77
C SER A 155 -6.03 -3.14 8.35
N CYS A 156 -5.61 -2.56 9.50
CA CYS A 156 -4.38 -2.97 10.18
C CYS A 156 -4.41 -4.43 10.62
N LEU A 157 -5.51 -4.90 11.20
CA LEU A 157 -5.69 -6.30 11.61
C LEU A 157 -5.74 -7.23 10.40
N SER A 158 -6.47 -6.84 9.34
CA SER A 158 -6.58 -7.66 8.13
C SER A 158 -5.24 -7.83 7.45
N HIS A 159 -4.45 -6.76 7.34
CA HIS A 159 -3.09 -6.82 6.81
C HIS A 159 -2.21 -7.77 7.62
N GLN A 160 -2.28 -7.72 8.96
CA GLN A 160 -1.51 -8.61 9.82
C GLN A 160 -1.89 -10.07 9.60
N VAL A 161 -3.17 -10.41 9.71
CA VAL A 161 -3.65 -11.79 9.55
C VAL A 161 -3.32 -12.34 8.17
N MET A 162 -3.54 -11.56 7.10
CA MET A 162 -3.18 -11.99 5.75
C MET A 162 -1.69 -12.23 5.58
N THR A 163 -0.86 -11.37 6.18
CA THR A 163 0.59 -11.55 6.15
C THR A 163 0.99 -12.83 6.88
N GLU A 164 0.51 -13.05 8.10
CA GLU A 164 0.80 -14.27 8.86
C GLU A 164 0.32 -15.54 8.13
N CYS A 165 -0.90 -15.51 7.58
CA CYS A 165 -1.47 -16.59 6.78
C CYS A 165 -0.67 -16.89 5.49
N LEU A 166 0.12 -15.94 4.99
CA LEU A 166 0.99 -16.13 3.83
C LEU A 166 2.38 -16.63 4.24
N LEU A 167 2.98 -16.01 5.25
CA LEU A 167 4.36 -16.27 5.61
C LEU A 167 4.55 -17.67 6.18
N ASP A 168 3.64 -18.15 7.02
CA ASP A 168 3.81 -19.46 7.67
C ASP A 168 3.84 -20.61 6.62
N PRO A 169 2.91 -20.68 5.64
CA PRO A 169 2.98 -21.67 4.56
C PRO A 169 4.18 -21.49 3.62
N VAL A 170 4.57 -20.24 3.32
CA VAL A 170 5.73 -19.98 2.45
C VAL A 170 7.02 -20.40 3.13
N TYR A 171 7.19 -20.12 4.41
CA TYR A 171 8.35 -20.57 5.17
C TYR A 171 8.45 -22.09 5.16
N ALA A 172 7.36 -22.77 5.51
CA ALA A 172 7.33 -24.23 5.60
C ALA A 172 7.56 -24.94 4.26
N ASN A 173 7.12 -24.34 3.14
CA ASN A 173 7.10 -25.02 1.84
C ASN A 173 7.99 -24.40 0.77
N CYS A 174 8.55 -23.20 0.97
CA CYS A 174 9.38 -22.50 -0.01
C CYS A 174 10.73 -22.03 0.57
N GLY A 175 10.93 -22.19 1.88
CA GLY A 175 12.19 -21.85 2.56
C GLY A 175 12.21 -20.45 3.18
N GLY A 176 13.23 -20.24 4.02
CA GLY A 176 13.39 -19.02 4.81
C GLY A 176 13.60 -17.76 3.97
N SER A 177 14.37 -17.85 2.87
CA SER A 177 14.64 -16.72 1.98
C SER A 177 13.37 -16.17 1.31
N ALA A 178 12.47 -17.04 0.86
CA ALA A 178 11.18 -16.65 0.29
C ALA A 178 10.28 -15.96 1.35
N ALA A 179 10.22 -16.53 2.55
CA ALA A 179 9.44 -15.96 3.64
C ALA A 179 9.99 -14.60 4.10
N MET A 180 11.31 -14.45 4.24
CA MET A 180 11.95 -13.17 4.59
C MET A 180 11.69 -12.09 3.53
N PHE A 181 11.79 -12.45 2.24
CA PHE A 181 11.50 -11.51 1.15
C PHE A 181 10.06 -10.99 1.24
N LEU A 182 9.08 -11.89 1.42
CA LEU A 182 7.68 -11.51 1.57
C LEU A 182 7.43 -10.74 2.87
N GLU A 183 8.11 -11.09 3.97
CA GLU A 183 7.99 -10.41 5.26
C GLU A 183 8.41 -8.94 5.15
N GLU A 184 9.53 -8.66 4.48
CA GLU A 184 10.01 -7.29 4.28
C GLU A 184 9.05 -6.50 3.38
N VAL A 185 8.60 -7.08 2.26
CA VAL A 185 7.63 -6.44 1.35
C VAL A 185 6.30 -6.15 2.06
N SER A 186 5.75 -7.12 2.79
CA SER A 186 4.51 -6.97 3.55
C SER A 186 4.66 -5.93 4.66
N THR A 187 5.76 -5.92 5.39
CA THR A 187 5.98 -4.94 6.47
C THR A 187 5.99 -3.52 5.94
N LEU A 188 6.67 -3.28 4.82
CA LEU A 188 6.74 -1.95 4.22
C LEU A 188 5.41 -1.54 3.57
N ASN A 189 4.61 -2.48 3.07
CA ASN A 189 3.30 -2.20 2.46
C ASN A 189 2.20 -1.88 3.49
N ARG A 190 2.49 -2.01 4.78
CA ARG A 190 1.52 -1.73 5.84
C ARG A 190 1.26 -0.21 5.94
N PRO A 191 0.00 0.23 6.15
CA PRO A 191 -0.30 1.64 6.43
C PRO A 191 0.54 2.17 7.62
N PRO A 192 1.05 3.42 7.56
CA PRO A 192 1.91 3.98 8.62
C PRO A 192 1.28 4.00 10.01
N LEU A 193 -0.04 4.13 10.10
CA LEU A 193 -0.74 4.12 11.38
C LEU A 193 -0.74 2.74 12.05
N CYS A 194 -0.54 1.67 11.28
CA CYS A 194 -0.45 0.34 11.87
C CYS A 194 0.95 0.14 12.48
N GLN A 195 1.01 -0.56 13.62
CA GLN A 195 2.30 -0.95 14.19
C GLN A 195 3.10 -1.79 13.18
N PRO A 196 4.44 -1.68 13.13
CA PRO A 196 5.26 -2.59 12.34
C PRO A 196 4.95 -4.05 12.71
N LEU A 197 5.02 -4.95 11.74
CA LEU A 197 4.92 -6.38 12.04
C LEU A 197 6.16 -6.81 12.83
N THR A 198 5.97 -7.62 13.86
CA THR A 198 7.08 -8.26 14.56
C THR A 198 7.79 -9.20 13.58
N PRO A 199 9.08 -9.00 13.26
CA PRO A 199 9.79 -9.89 12.35
C PRO A 199 9.82 -11.31 12.92
N LYS A 200 9.33 -12.28 12.14
CA LYS A 200 9.35 -13.70 12.47
C LYS A 200 10.53 -14.42 11.83
N TYR A 201 10.90 -14.06 10.60
CA TYR A 201 11.83 -14.85 9.79
C TYR A 201 13.18 -14.19 9.52
N LYS A 202 13.29 -12.87 9.73
CA LYS A 202 14.50 -12.05 9.51
C LYS A 202 15.78 -12.56 10.21
N HIS A 203 15.68 -13.45 11.19
CA HIS A 203 16.81 -14.02 11.94
C HIS A 203 17.17 -15.46 11.56
N LEU A 204 16.44 -16.11 10.66
CA LEU A 204 16.53 -17.55 10.38
C LEU A 204 17.30 -17.86 9.08
N GLN A 205 18.30 -17.05 8.73
CA GLN A 205 19.11 -17.19 7.52
C GLN A 205 20.06 -18.42 7.61
N SER A 206 19.50 -19.63 7.55
CA SER A 206 20.23 -20.83 7.16
C SER A 206 19.38 -21.62 6.16
N ASP A 207 19.79 -21.59 4.89
CA ASP A 207 19.08 -22.23 3.78
C ASP A 207 19.10 -23.76 3.93
N ASP A 208 17.93 -24.39 3.86
CA ASP A 208 17.77 -25.84 3.71
C ASP A 208 17.48 -26.12 2.21
N PRO A 209 18.33 -26.86 1.48
CA PRO A 209 18.30 -26.90 0.01
C PRO A 209 17.24 -27.82 -0.60
N ASN A 210 16.27 -28.32 0.18
CA ASN A 210 15.43 -29.44 -0.24
C ASN A 210 13.94 -29.10 -0.23
N VAL A 211 13.49 -28.40 -1.28
CA VAL A 211 12.07 -28.10 -1.48
C VAL A 211 11.65 -28.51 -2.88
N ASN A 212 10.98 -29.67 -2.97
CA ASN A 212 10.31 -30.16 -4.16
C ASN A 212 8.82 -29.81 -4.09
N GLY A 213 8.24 -29.28 -5.17
CA GLY A 213 6.78 -29.16 -5.28
C GLY A 213 6.29 -28.43 -6.53
N ALA A 214 5.86 -29.19 -7.54
CA ALA A 214 5.27 -28.71 -8.77
C ALA A 214 3.72 -28.64 -8.72
N ASN A 215 3.17 -27.75 -9.56
CA ASN A 215 1.80 -27.62 -10.10
C ASN A 215 0.72 -26.85 -9.28
N SER A 216 0.47 -25.59 -9.68
CA SER A 216 -0.83 -25.03 -10.14
C SER A 216 -0.87 -23.51 -9.99
N VAL A 217 -1.34 -22.83 -11.03
CA VAL A 217 -1.22 -21.38 -11.28
C VAL A 217 -2.46 -20.63 -10.80
N THR A 218 -2.27 -19.66 -9.89
CA THR A 218 -3.01 -18.39 -9.86
C THR A 218 -2.11 -17.29 -9.26
N SER A 219 -1.35 -16.66 -10.17
CA SER A 219 -0.88 -15.26 -10.24
C SER A 219 -0.42 -14.53 -8.96
N ALA A 220 0.81 -14.03 -8.95
CA ALA A 220 1.35 -13.10 -7.95
C ALA A 220 0.60 -11.76 -7.95
N THR A 221 0.08 -11.38 -9.12
CA THR A 221 -0.71 -10.17 -9.30
C THR A 221 -1.99 -10.23 -8.50
N THR A 222 -2.54 -11.40 -8.18
CA THR A 222 -3.65 -11.54 -7.22
C THR A 222 -3.26 -11.15 -5.78
N TRP A 223 -2.02 -11.36 -5.34
CA TRP A 223 -1.61 -11.06 -3.96
C TRP A 223 -1.18 -9.62 -3.75
N LEU A 224 -0.43 -9.06 -4.72
CA LEU A 224 -0.27 -7.61 -4.79
C LEU A 224 -1.64 -6.97 -4.96
N SER A 225 -2.57 -7.54 -5.73
CA SER A 225 -3.95 -7.05 -5.81
C SER A 225 -4.74 -7.26 -4.52
N ILE A 226 -4.50 -8.28 -3.68
CA ILE A 226 -5.18 -8.47 -2.38
C ILE A 226 -4.68 -7.45 -1.36
N LEU A 227 -3.37 -7.22 -1.31
CA LEU A 227 -2.77 -6.16 -0.48
C LEU A 227 -3.14 -4.77 -0.99
N SER A 228 -3.19 -4.59 -2.32
CA SER A 228 -3.73 -3.41 -2.96
C SER A 228 -5.23 -3.29 -2.68
N LEU A 229 -6.02 -4.37 -2.66
CA LEU A 229 -7.45 -4.36 -2.33
C LEU A 229 -7.70 -3.97 -0.86
N ILE A 230 -6.81 -4.29 0.08
CA ILE A 230 -6.92 -3.74 1.45
C ILE A 230 -6.73 -2.21 1.46
N LEU A 231 -5.86 -1.69 0.59
CA LEU A 231 -5.61 -0.25 0.41
C LEU A 231 -6.61 0.44 -0.55
N LEU A 232 -7.26 -0.32 -1.45
CA LEU A 232 -8.07 0.15 -2.57
C LEU A 232 -9.58 -0.10 -2.40
N ILE A 233 -10.02 -0.97 -1.49
CA ILE A 233 -11.46 -1.17 -1.23
C ILE A 233 -11.96 -0.06 -0.28
N ASN A 234 -12.47 1.01 -0.90
CA ASN A 234 -13.47 1.97 -0.39
C ASN A 234 -13.54 2.14 1.15
N ILE A 235 -12.60 2.93 1.68
CA ILE A 235 -12.96 4.05 2.56
C ILE A 235 -13.41 5.17 1.63
#